data_AF-A0AAN6S7N6-F1
#
_entry.id   AF-A0AAN6S7N6-F1
#
_cell.length_a   1.000
_cell.length_b   1.000
_cell.length_c   1.000
_cell.angle_alpha   90.00
_cell.angle_beta   90.00
_cell.angle_gamma   90.00
#
_symmetry.space_group_name_H-M   'P 1'
#
loop_
_entity.id
_entity.type
_entity.pdbx_description
1 polymer ?
#
loop_
_entity_poly.entity_id
_entity_poly.type
_entity_poly.pdbx_seq_one_letter_code
_entity_poly.pdbx_strand_id
1 'polypeptide(L)'
;MARSGNVWSRAGVALFQLAEYLHEPGASVGYTLANWNISFGGSVAMGAHRSSLREPSMVAAGVLAVDIIDGNGNIRHIQRDESSDEWLADSCPSGITTCTV
;
A
#
# COMPACT_ATOMS: atom_id res chain seq x y z
N MET A 1 21.32 -9.41 -6.34
CA MET A 1 20.64 -8.62 -5.29
C MET A 1 19.56 -7.81 -5.97
N ALA A 2 18.30 -7.98 -5.59
CA ALA A 2 17.22 -7.11 -6.10
C ALA A 2 17.46 -5.70 -5.55
N ARG A 3 17.44 -4.69 -6.43
CA ARG A 3 17.59 -3.29 -6.05
C ARG A 3 16.28 -2.86 -5.38
N SER A 4 16.33 -2.40 -4.14
CA SER A 4 15.15 -1.79 -3.51
C SER A 4 14.86 -0.44 -4.16
N GLY A 5 13.57 -0.12 -4.30
CA GLY A 5 13.09 1.12 -4.90
C GLY A 5 11.65 1.34 -4.48
N ASN A 6 11.22 2.60 -4.53
CA ASN A 6 9.90 3.01 -4.07
C ASN A 6 9.10 3.56 -5.26
N VAL A 7 7.79 3.32 -5.29
CA VAL A 7 6.87 3.86 -6.30
C VAL A 7 5.68 4.54 -5.64
N TRP A 8 5.31 5.71 -6.16
CA TRP A 8 4.10 6.41 -5.76
C TRP A 8 2.94 5.94 -6.63
N SER A 9 1.88 5.38 -6.02
CA SER A 9 0.73 4.84 -6.76
C SER A 9 -0.58 5.46 -6.27
N ARG A 10 -1.47 5.75 -7.22
CA ARG A 10 -2.84 6.19 -6.92
C ARG A 10 -3.60 5.06 -6.23
N ALA A 11 -4.39 5.43 -5.21
CA ALA A 11 -5.24 4.52 -4.43
C ALA A 11 -6.05 3.53 -5.28
N GLY A 12 -6.63 4.04 -6.38
CA GLY A 12 -7.56 3.31 -7.24
C GLY A 12 -6.90 2.36 -8.23
N VAL A 13 -5.57 2.34 -8.35
CA VAL A 13 -4.85 1.43 -9.25
C VAL A 13 -5.11 -0.01 -8.82
N ALA A 14 -5.55 -0.87 -9.73
CA ALA A 14 -5.74 -2.28 -9.41
C ALA A 14 -4.38 -2.99 -9.23
N LEU A 15 -4.31 -3.99 -8.35
CA LEU A 15 -3.06 -4.69 -8.07
C LEU A 15 -2.40 -5.31 -9.31
N PHE A 16 -3.19 -5.83 -10.26
CA PHE A 16 -2.61 -6.36 -11.51
C PHE A 16 -1.95 -5.27 -12.38
N GLN A 17 -2.51 -4.06 -12.41
CA GLN A 17 -1.92 -2.93 -13.15
C GLN A 17 -0.60 -2.49 -12.52
N LEU A 18 -0.55 -2.45 -11.19
CA LEU A 18 0.69 -2.14 -10.46
C LEU A 18 1.73 -3.25 -10.68
N ALA A 19 1.32 -4.51 -10.67
CA ALA A 19 2.21 -5.64 -10.93
C ALA A 19 2.77 -5.61 -12.37
N GLU A 20 1.95 -5.29 -13.36
CA GLU A 20 2.38 -5.10 -14.76
C GLU A 20 3.39 -3.96 -14.87
N TYR A 21 3.11 -2.81 -14.24
CA TYR A 21 4.03 -1.67 -14.21
C TYR A 21 5.39 -2.02 -13.59
N LEU A 22 5.38 -2.77 -12.48
CA LEU A 22 6.61 -3.19 -11.80
C LEU A 22 7.35 -4.31 -12.54
N HIS A 23 6.65 -5.10 -13.35
CA HIS A 23 7.27 -6.19 -14.10
C HIS A 23 8.28 -5.68 -15.13
N GLU A 24 8.01 -4.55 -15.79
CA GLU A 24 8.90 -3.95 -16.80
C GLU A 24 10.34 -3.70 -16.28
N PRO A 25 10.55 -3.07 -15.10
CA PRO A 25 11.88 -2.95 -14.50
C PRO A 25 12.36 -4.22 -13.76
N GLY A 26 11.62 -5.34 -13.81
CA GLY A 26 11.95 -6.57 -13.08
C GLY A 26 11.70 -6.46 -11.57
N ALA A 27 10.82 -5.57 -11.15
CA ALA A 27 10.40 -5.38 -9.76
C ALA A 27 9.07 -6.12 -9.46
N SER A 28 8.72 -6.22 -8.19
CA SER A 28 7.43 -6.77 -7.75
C SER A 28 7.02 -6.17 -6.40
N VAL A 29 5.72 -6.11 -6.13
CA VAL A 29 5.20 -5.68 -4.81
C VAL A 29 5.53 -6.70 -3.72
N GLY A 30 5.85 -7.95 -4.07
CA GLY A 30 6.18 -9.01 -3.10
C GLY A 30 4.97 -9.64 -2.39
N TYR A 31 3.74 -9.25 -2.78
CA TYR A 31 2.49 -9.82 -2.27
C TYR A 31 1.67 -10.42 -3.42
N THR A 32 1.08 -11.58 -3.14
CA THR A 32 0.11 -12.25 -4.03
C THR A 32 -1.20 -12.39 -3.24
N LEU A 33 -2.26 -11.73 -3.70
CA LEU A 33 -3.59 -11.89 -3.12
C LEU A 33 -4.39 -12.95 -3.88
N ALA A 34 -5.45 -13.48 -3.26
CA ALA A 34 -6.36 -14.42 -3.92
C ALA A 34 -7.20 -13.74 -5.02
N ASN A 35 -7.56 -12.47 -4.80
CA ASN A 35 -8.19 -11.62 -5.81
C ASN A 35 -7.23 -10.48 -6.17
N TRP A 36 -6.91 -10.35 -7.45
CA TRP A 36 -6.03 -9.30 -7.98
C TRP A 36 -6.82 -8.10 -8.53
N ASN A 37 -8.13 -8.26 -8.70
CA ASN A 37 -9.04 -7.19 -9.12
C ASN A 37 -9.57 -6.42 -7.90
N ILE A 38 -8.65 -5.87 -7.12
CA ILE A 38 -8.88 -4.96 -6.01
C ILE A 38 -7.90 -3.80 -6.15
N SER A 39 -8.33 -2.60 -5.74
CA SER A 39 -7.45 -1.44 -5.75
C SER A 39 -6.33 -1.59 -4.73
N PHE A 40 -5.20 -0.97 -5.00
CA PHE A 40 -4.04 -0.98 -4.13
C PHE A 40 -4.37 -0.32 -2.79
N GLY A 41 -5.00 0.86 -2.82
CA GLY A 41 -5.47 1.56 -1.62
C GLY A 41 -6.53 0.78 -0.84
N GLY A 42 -7.45 0.08 -1.53
CA GLY A 42 -8.43 -0.78 -0.87
C GLY A 42 -7.79 -2.00 -0.18
N SER A 43 -6.73 -2.53 -0.77
CA SER A 43 -5.96 -3.64 -0.19
C SER A 43 -5.20 -3.21 1.07
N VAL A 44 -4.64 -2.00 1.07
CA VAL A 44 -4.00 -1.38 2.24
C VAL A 44 -5.04 -1.14 3.34
N ALA A 45 -6.13 -0.43 3.01
CA ALA A 45 -7.24 -0.10 3.91
C ALA A 45 -7.81 -1.30 4.68
N MET A 46 -7.95 -2.46 4.02
CA MET A 46 -8.57 -3.65 4.60
C MET A 46 -7.59 -4.59 5.30
N GLY A 47 -6.28 -4.26 5.32
CA GLY A 47 -5.26 -5.17 5.84
C GLY A 47 -5.17 -6.47 5.02
N ALA A 48 -5.31 -6.38 3.69
CA ALA A 48 -5.21 -7.54 2.81
C ALA A 48 -3.84 -8.22 2.99
N HIS A 49 -3.83 -9.55 3.03
CA HIS A 49 -2.62 -10.30 3.36
C HIS A 49 -2.51 -11.64 2.62
N ARG A 50 -1.27 -12.14 2.53
CA ARG A 50 -0.96 -13.52 2.14
C ARG A 50 -0.83 -14.43 3.34
N SER A 51 -0.89 -15.73 3.14
CA SER A 51 -0.57 -16.72 4.18
C SER A 51 0.95 -16.85 4.35
N SER A 52 1.52 -16.12 5.32
CA SER A 52 2.93 -16.26 5.72
C SER A 52 3.09 -15.97 7.21
N LEU A 53 3.79 -16.86 7.92
CA LEU A 53 4.18 -16.67 9.33
C LEU A 53 5.57 -16.05 9.49
N ARG A 54 6.43 -16.18 8.46
CA ARG A 54 7.86 -15.83 8.54
C ARG A 54 8.17 -14.45 7.99
N GLU A 55 7.37 -14.00 7.03
CA GLU A 55 7.61 -12.78 6.26
C GLU A 55 6.41 -11.84 6.44
N PRO A 56 6.60 -10.51 6.31
CA PRO A 56 5.49 -9.57 6.28
C PRO A 56 4.41 -10.04 5.31
N SER A 57 3.19 -10.18 5.85
CA SER A 57 2.07 -10.82 5.15
C SER A 57 1.03 -9.81 4.68
N MET A 58 0.86 -8.69 5.39
CA MET A 58 -0.07 -7.62 5.05
C MET A 58 0.51 -6.69 3.99
N VAL A 59 -0.29 -6.29 3.01
CA VAL A 59 0.05 -5.31 1.96
C VAL A 59 0.43 -3.97 2.59
N ALA A 60 -0.26 -3.54 3.65
CA ALA A 60 0.05 -2.32 4.40
C ALA A 60 1.47 -2.32 4.99
N ALA A 61 2.06 -3.49 5.26
CA ALA A 61 3.42 -3.58 5.78
C ALA A 61 4.50 -3.15 4.76
N GLY A 62 4.15 -3.08 3.47
CA GLY A 62 5.02 -2.54 2.43
C GLY A 62 4.87 -1.03 2.20
N VAL A 63 3.87 -0.38 2.82
CA VAL A 63 3.61 1.04 2.62
C VAL A 63 4.57 1.90 3.45
N LEU A 64 5.13 2.93 2.83
CA LEU A 64 6.10 3.85 3.44
C LEU A 64 5.52 5.23 3.75
N ALA A 65 4.54 5.65 2.96
CA ALA A 65 3.83 6.91 3.13
C ALA A 65 2.48 6.86 2.44
N VAL A 66 1.56 7.70 2.92
CA VAL A 66 0.19 7.77 2.47
C VAL A 66 -0.27 9.21 2.37
N ASP A 67 -0.97 9.55 1.29
CA ASP A 67 -1.78 10.76 1.21
C ASP A 67 -3.27 10.40 1.39
N ILE A 68 -3.92 11.04 2.36
CA ILE A 68 -5.34 10.86 2.69
C ILE A 68 -6.08 12.18 2.49
N ILE A 69 -7.33 12.09 2.02
CA ILE A 69 -8.25 13.23 2.00
C ILE A 69 -9.06 13.22 3.30
N ASP A 70 -8.91 14.24 4.13
CA ASP A 70 -9.62 14.36 5.40
C ASP A 70 -11.10 14.78 5.23
N GLY A 71 -11.86 14.83 6.33
CA GLY A 71 -13.28 15.24 6.31
C GLY A 71 -13.52 16.69 5.88
N ASN A 72 -12.48 17.52 5.83
CA ASN A 72 -12.54 18.90 5.33
C ASN A 72 -12.13 18.99 3.84
N GLY A 73 -11.74 17.88 3.21
CA GLY A 73 -11.27 17.81 1.84
C GLY A 73 -9.79 18.17 1.67
N ASN A 74 -9.02 18.28 2.75
CA ASN A 74 -7.58 18.56 2.66
C ASN A 74 -6.78 17.28 2.47
N ILE A 75 -5.69 17.37 1.70
CA ILE A 75 -4.72 16.29 1.58
C ILE A 75 -3.77 16.34 2.77
N ARG A 76 -3.69 15.24 3.52
CA ARG A 76 -2.72 15.01 4.60
C ARG A 76 -1.70 13.99 4.14
N HIS A 77 -0.42 14.37 4.18
CA HIS A 77 0.70 13.46 3.93
C HIS A 77 1.16 12.84 5.24
N ILE A 78 1.13 11.52 5.33
CA ILE A 78 1.46 10.76 6.53
C ILE A 78 2.58 9.79 6.17
N GLN A 79 3.71 9.92 6.85
CA GLN A 79 4.82 9.00 6.70
C GLN A 79 4.74 7.90 7.74
N ARG A 80 5.29 6.73 7.40
CA ARG A 80 5.33 5.60 8.29
C ARG A 80 6.15 5.90 9.55
N ASP A 81 5.48 5.83 10.69
CA ASP A 81 6.08 5.92 12.01
C ASP A 81 5.32 5.00 12.98
N GLU A 82 5.93 3.88 13.36
CA GLU A 82 5.32 2.88 14.26
C GLU A 82 5.14 3.41 15.70
N SER A 83 5.71 4.57 16.03
CA SER A 83 5.51 5.24 17.33
C SER A 83 4.39 6.28 17.31
N SER A 84 3.82 6.57 16.14
CA SER A 84 2.79 7.59 15.95
C SER A 84 1.40 6.98 15.90
N ASP A 85 0.52 7.43 16.80
CA ASP A 85 -0.90 7.07 16.79
C ASP A 85 -1.59 7.46 15.46
N GLU A 86 -1.11 8.53 14.81
CA GLU A 86 -1.62 9.00 13.52
C GLU A 86 -1.35 7.96 12.42
N TRP A 87 -0.12 7.45 12.34
CA TRP A 87 0.20 6.39 11.39
C TRP A 87 -0.57 5.10 11.71
N LEU A 88 -0.66 4.71 12.98
CA LEU A 88 -1.36 3.49 13.38
C LEU A 88 -2.86 3.54 13.04
N ALA A 89 -3.49 4.73 13.15
CA ALA A 89 -4.88 4.94 12.75
C ALA A 89 -5.06 5.01 11.22
N ASP A 90 -4.13 5.67 10.53
CA ASP A 90 -4.27 6.05 9.12
C ASP A 90 -3.55 5.09 8.15
N SER A 91 -2.85 4.05 8.63
CA SER A 91 -2.18 3.03 7.80
C SER A 91 -3.11 1.89 7.33
N CYS A 92 -4.30 1.78 7.92
CA CYS A 92 -5.43 0.94 7.47
C CYS A 92 -6.76 1.74 7.48
N PRO A 93 -6.89 2.85 6.73
CA PRO A 93 -8.08 3.68 6.79
C PRO A 93 -9.13 3.16 5.81
N SER A 94 -10.40 3.11 6.20
CA SER A 94 -11.53 2.77 5.33
C SER A 94 -11.87 3.92 4.34
N GLY A 95 -10.97 4.26 3.39
CA GLY A 95 -11.25 5.19 2.28
C GLY A 95 -10.06 5.96 1.68
N ILE A 96 -10.12 6.19 0.35
CA ILE A 96 -9.23 6.96 -0.58
C ILE A 96 -7.81 7.28 -0.06
N THR A 97 -6.84 6.48 -0.52
CA THR A 97 -5.50 6.41 0.09
C THR A 97 -4.42 6.27 -1.00
N THR A 98 -3.72 7.35 -1.33
CA THR A 98 -2.59 7.26 -2.29
C THR A 98 -1.36 6.79 -1.52
N CYS A 99 -0.67 5.74 -1.98
CA CYS A 99 0.33 5.04 -1.17
C CYS A 99 1.68 4.94 -1.91
N THR A 100 2.78 5.05 -1.16
CA THR A 100 4.12 4.65 -1.61
C THR A 100 4.44 3.25 -1.13
N VAL A 101 4.91 2.38 -2.02
CA VAL A 101 5.57 1.09 -1.68
C VAL A 101 7.00 1.05 -2.14
#